data_AF-A0A957FJN2-F1
#
_entry.id   AF-A0A957FJN2-F1
#
_cell.length_a   1.000
_cell.length_b   1.000
_cell.length_c   1.000
_cell.angle_alpha   90.00
_cell.angle_beta   90.00
_cell.angle_gamma   90.00
#
_symmetry.space_group_name_H-M   'P 1'
#
loop_
_entity.id
_entity.type
_entity.pdbx_description
1 polymer ?
#
loop_
_entity_poly.entity_id
_entity_poly.type
_entity_poly.pdbx_seq_one_letter_code
_entity_poly.pdbx_strand_id
1 'polypeptide(L)'
;MKRFFLVLIILMGSWLVWTTNLAAQNNEDEPLAVGLLYFTAAVQADGVRLGWGTATELNTAGFIIQRRSGSSSFETLNGIGIVSGTGGVATGATYSVVDITAVTGQTYDYKLVEIETDSSQHDLETVTILFDPQPTATAIVIGNPTARPSNTPAAVATATQTATATGTAVSNQN
;
A
#
# COMPACT_ATOMS: atom_id res chain seq x y z
N MET A 1 53.16 -13.13 72.78
CA MET A 1 53.42 -14.37 72.01
C MET A 1 52.96 -14.14 70.58
N LYS A 2 53.84 -14.46 69.60
CA LYS A 2 53.59 -14.86 68.19
C LYS A 2 52.56 -14.06 67.36
N ARG A 3 52.77 -13.63 66.11
CA ARG A 3 53.86 -13.48 65.13
C ARG A 3 53.14 -12.80 63.94
N PHE A 4 53.72 -11.75 63.35
CA PHE A 4 53.20 -11.17 62.09
C PHE A 4 53.25 -12.22 60.96
N PHE A 5 52.22 -12.24 60.11
CA PHE A 5 52.39 -12.55 58.70
C PHE A 5 51.56 -11.57 57.86
N LEU A 6 52.31 -10.75 57.12
CA LEU A 6 51.86 -10.06 55.92
C LEU A 6 51.95 -11.08 54.78
N VAL A 7 50.90 -11.24 53.97
CA VAL A 7 51.03 -11.85 52.64
C VAL A 7 50.49 -10.86 51.62
N LEU A 8 51.35 -10.63 50.63
CA LEU A 8 51.29 -9.66 49.56
C LEU A 8 50.53 -10.23 48.35
N ILE A 9 49.56 -9.43 47.88
CA ILE A 9 48.97 -9.28 46.53
C ILE A 9 49.46 -10.24 45.42
N ILE A 10 48.52 -10.95 44.78
CA ILE A 10 48.56 -11.24 43.34
C ILE A 10 47.15 -11.07 42.74
N LEU A 11 47.02 -9.99 41.95
CA LEU A 11 46.33 -9.82 40.66
C LEU A 11 45.20 -10.82 40.28
N MET A 12 44.06 -10.27 39.88
CA MET A 12 43.42 -10.40 38.55
C MET A 12 42.00 -9.81 38.62
N GLY A 13 41.67 -8.93 37.68
CA GLY A 13 40.49 -8.07 37.71
C GLY A 13 39.18 -8.80 37.97
N SER A 14 38.27 -8.12 38.67
CA SER A 14 36.87 -8.52 38.78
C SER A 14 36.20 -8.34 37.42
N TRP A 15 36.26 -9.37 36.59
CA TRP A 15 35.40 -9.48 35.42
C TRP A 15 34.04 -9.96 35.92
N LEU A 16 33.16 -9.04 36.29
CA LEU A 16 31.73 -9.36 36.20
C LEU A 16 31.42 -9.41 34.69
N VAL A 17 31.52 -10.60 34.11
CA VAL A 17 30.92 -10.87 32.81
C VAL A 17 29.42 -10.97 33.07
N TRP A 18 28.70 -9.86 32.94
CA TRP A 18 27.28 -9.92 32.68
C TRP A 18 27.19 -10.41 31.23
N THR A 19 27.12 -11.73 31.03
CA THR A 19 26.58 -12.20 29.76
C THR A 19 25.11 -11.84 29.81
N THR A 20 24.71 -10.74 29.18
CA THR A 20 23.34 -10.67 28.71
C THR A 20 23.20 -11.86 27.78
N ASN A 21 22.41 -12.84 28.19
CA ASN A 21 21.72 -13.69 27.23
C ASN A 21 20.81 -12.73 26.45
N LEU A 22 21.37 -12.03 25.46
CA LEU A 22 20.59 -11.48 24.37
C LEU A 22 20.31 -12.69 23.50
N ALA A 23 19.34 -13.48 23.92
CA ALA A 23 18.53 -14.18 22.95
C ALA A 23 17.92 -13.05 22.12
N ALA A 24 18.56 -12.72 20.99
CA ALA A 24 17.84 -12.26 19.84
C ALA A 24 16.82 -13.37 19.58
N GLN A 25 15.63 -13.22 20.17
CA GLN A 25 14.48 -13.96 19.71
C GLN A 25 14.27 -13.44 18.29
N ASN A 26 14.75 -14.25 17.35
CA ASN A 26 14.33 -14.20 15.97
C ASN A 26 12.80 -14.42 16.01
N ASN A 27 12.03 -13.34 16.06
CA ASN A 27 10.57 -13.36 15.98
C ASN A 27 10.14 -13.56 14.51
N GLU A 28 10.73 -14.55 13.83
CA GLU A 28 10.49 -14.80 12.41
C GLU A 28 9.20 -15.61 12.16
N ASP A 29 8.41 -15.89 13.21
CA ASP A 29 7.22 -16.75 13.16
C ASP A 29 6.03 -16.23 14.00
N GLU A 30 6.05 -14.98 14.46
CA GLU A 30 4.81 -14.38 14.96
C GLU A 30 3.86 -14.14 13.76
N PRO A 31 2.64 -14.69 13.77
CA PRO A 31 1.71 -14.50 12.67
C PRO A 31 1.35 -13.01 12.57
N LEU A 32 1.55 -12.42 11.39
CA LEU A 32 1.18 -11.03 11.13
C LEU A 32 -0.32 -10.81 11.45
N ALA A 33 -0.61 -9.68 12.08
CA ALA A 33 -1.97 -9.22 12.33
C ALA A 33 -2.75 -9.02 11.01
N VAL A 34 -2.05 -8.65 9.94
CA VAL A 34 -2.62 -8.37 8.63
C VAL A 34 -2.36 -9.49 7.62
N GLY A 35 -3.43 -9.96 7.00
CA GLY A 35 -3.35 -10.70 5.74
C GLY A 35 -3.31 -9.72 4.57
N LEU A 36 -2.14 -9.45 4.00
CA LEU A 36 -1.99 -8.48 2.91
C LEU A 36 -2.36 -9.10 1.55
N LEU A 37 -3.18 -8.41 0.76
CA LEU A 37 -3.51 -8.81 -0.63
C LEU A 37 -2.56 -8.17 -1.64
N TYR A 38 -2.30 -6.87 -1.48
CA TYR A 38 -1.41 -6.12 -2.36
C TYR A 38 -0.90 -4.87 -1.65
N PHE A 39 0.27 -4.42 -2.07
CA PHE A 39 0.78 -3.07 -1.87
C PHE A 39 1.36 -2.57 -3.19
N THR A 40 0.99 -1.37 -3.61
CA THR A 40 1.32 -0.83 -4.93
C THR A 40 1.71 0.64 -4.85
N ALA A 41 2.57 1.07 -5.76
CA ALA A 41 2.89 2.46 -6.01
C ALA A 41 2.56 2.82 -7.45
N ALA A 42 2.02 4.01 -7.69
CA ALA A 42 1.69 4.53 -9.00
C ALA A 42 2.02 6.03 -9.11
N VAL A 43 2.68 6.42 -10.20
CA VAL A 43 2.95 7.83 -10.51
C VAL A 43 1.64 8.58 -10.76
N GLN A 44 1.48 9.75 -10.16
CA GLN A 44 0.42 10.74 -10.40
C GLN A 44 1.04 12.08 -10.79
N ALA A 45 0.22 13.05 -11.21
CA ALA A 45 0.71 14.37 -11.62
C ALA A 45 1.38 15.14 -10.47
N ASP A 46 0.93 14.90 -9.23
CA ASP A 46 1.28 15.62 -8.02
C ASP A 46 2.09 14.80 -7.01
N GLY A 47 2.40 13.54 -7.31
CA GLY A 47 3.17 12.67 -6.40
C GLY A 47 3.08 11.19 -6.73
N VAL A 48 3.41 10.36 -5.74
CA VAL A 48 3.28 8.89 -5.83
C VAL A 48 2.06 8.45 -5.03
N ARG A 49 1.07 7.86 -5.70
CA ARG A 49 -0.06 7.21 -5.03
C ARG A 49 0.35 5.83 -4.55
N LEU A 50 0.19 5.58 -3.26
CA LEU A 50 0.35 4.28 -2.64
C LEU A 50 -1.02 3.69 -2.35
N GLY A 51 -1.23 2.43 -2.69
CA GLY A 51 -2.48 1.73 -2.45
C GLY A 51 -2.24 0.32 -1.96
N TRP A 52 -2.95 -0.09 -0.92
CA TRP A 52 -2.93 -1.45 -0.39
C TRP A 52 -4.33 -1.96 -0.09
N GLY A 53 -4.45 -3.28 -0.07
CA GLY A 53 -5.64 -3.99 0.32
C GLY A 53 -5.30 -5.12 1.27
N THR A 54 -6.12 -5.31 2.28
CA THR A 54 -6.02 -6.38 3.28
C THR A 54 -7.15 -7.38 3.07
N ALA A 55 -6.86 -8.65 3.27
CA ALA A 55 -7.85 -9.73 3.36
C ALA A 55 -8.45 -9.80 4.77
N THR A 56 -7.60 -9.60 5.78
CA THR A 56 -7.94 -9.66 7.20
C THR A 56 -7.10 -8.65 7.99
N GLU A 57 -7.69 -8.12 9.05
CA GLU A 57 -7.03 -7.25 10.03
C GLU A 57 -7.39 -7.76 11.44
N LEU A 58 -6.43 -8.35 12.16
CA LEU A 58 -6.57 -8.86 13.52
C LEU A 58 -5.73 -8.01 14.46
N ASN A 59 -6.34 -7.35 15.45
CA ASN A 59 -5.61 -6.47 16.37
C ASN A 59 -4.79 -5.37 15.68
N THR A 60 -5.14 -4.97 14.45
CA THR A 60 -4.49 -3.89 13.72
C THR A 60 -5.05 -2.54 14.17
N ALA A 61 -4.18 -1.65 14.66
CA ALA A 61 -4.53 -0.26 14.96
C ALA A 61 -4.46 0.63 13.71
N GLY A 62 -3.53 0.36 12.81
CA GLY A 62 -3.39 1.08 11.56
C GLY A 62 -2.10 0.79 10.83
N PHE A 63 -1.71 1.71 9.96
CA PHE A 63 -0.58 1.57 9.06
C PHE A 63 0.25 2.84 9.02
N ILE A 64 1.55 2.69 8.82
CA ILE A 64 2.44 3.80 8.43
C ILE A 64 3.14 3.44 7.13
N ILE A 65 3.50 4.49 6.40
CA ILE A 65 4.36 4.37 5.24
C ILE A 65 5.75 4.85 5.64
N GLN A 66 6.75 4.03 5.31
CA GLN A 66 8.14 4.46 5.31
C GLN A 66 8.64 4.61 3.88
N ARG A 67 9.58 5.52 3.67
CA ARG A 67 10.20 5.77 2.36
C ARG A 67 11.71 5.91 2.53
N ARG A 68 12.45 5.48 1.50
CA ARG A 68 13.85 5.82 1.31
C ARG A 68 14.14 6.18 -0.15
N SER A 69 15.25 6.87 -0.38
CA SER A 69 15.76 7.18 -1.72
C SER A 69 17.18 6.64 -1.85
N GLY A 70 17.44 5.82 -2.87
CA GLY A 70 18.73 5.15 -3.03
C GLY A 70 19.08 4.27 -1.82
N SER A 71 20.30 4.40 -1.30
CA SER A 71 20.82 3.57 -0.20
C SER A 71 20.57 4.15 1.20
N SER A 72 19.69 5.13 1.35
CA SER A 72 19.38 5.70 2.67
C SER A 72 18.60 4.71 3.55
N SER A 73 18.53 4.98 4.85
CA SER A 73 17.58 4.31 5.74
C SER A 73 16.14 4.65 5.35
N PHE A 74 15.22 3.76 5.70
CA PHE A 74 13.78 4.05 5.67
C PHE A 74 13.43 5.07 6.75
N GLU A 75 12.60 6.04 6.38
CA GLU A 75 12.06 7.05 7.28
C GLU A 75 10.53 7.10 7.16
N THR A 76 9.84 7.26 8.29
CA THR A 76 8.39 7.43 8.30
C THR A 76 7.97 8.69 7.55
N LEU A 77 7.01 8.56 6.64
CA LEU A 77 6.39 9.67 5.92
C LEU A 77 5.43 10.43 6.84
N ASN A 78 5.99 11.31 7.67
CA ASN A 78 5.23 12.09 8.66
C ASN A 78 4.13 12.98 8.05
N GLY A 79 4.23 13.34 6.76
CA GLY A 79 3.19 14.09 6.05
C GLY A 79 1.90 13.30 5.81
N ILE A 80 1.96 11.97 5.86
CA ILE A 80 0.79 11.07 5.77
C ILE A 80 0.29 10.72 7.17
N GLY A 81 1.20 10.48 8.11
CA GLY A 81 0.86 10.03 9.47
C GLY A 81 0.40 8.58 9.51
N ILE A 82 -0.31 8.22 10.58
CA ILE A 82 -0.91 6.89 10.75
C ILE A 82 -2.24 6.85 10.00
N VAL A 83 -2.42 5.83 9.17
CA VAL A 83 -3.69 5.51 8.53
C VAL A 83 -4.41 4.49 9.39
N SER A 84 -5.52 4.89 10.02
CA SER A 84 -6.29 4.01 10.91
C SER A 84 -6.80 2.77 10.17
N GLY A 85 -6.65 1.60 10.80
CA GLY A 85 -7.25 0.35 10.33
C GLY A 85 -8.77 0.43 10.40
N THR A 86 -9.44 -0.09 9.38
CA THR A 86 -10.90 -0.10 9.25
C THR A 86 -11.45 -1.46 8.82
N GLY A 87 -10.56 -2.40 8.50
CA GLY A 87 -10.93 -3.79 8.27
C GLY A 87 -11.16 -4.53 9.59
N GLY A 88 -11.41 -5.82 9.47
CA GLY A 88 -11.56 -6.73 10.57
C GLY A 88 -11.14 -8.15 10.18
N VAL A 89 -11.27 -9.06 11.14
CA VAL A 89 -10.74 -10.43 11.03
C VAL A 89 -11.35 -11.27 9.91
N ALA A 90 -12.56 -10.94 9.46
CA ALA A 90 -13.27 -11.66 8.39
C ALA A 90 -13.41 -10.83 7.10
N THR A 91 -13.16 -9.53 7.17
CA THR A 91 -13.31 -8.58 6.07
C THR A 91 -12.24 -7.51 6.20
N GLY A 92 -11.15 -7.60 5.44
CA GLY A 92 -10.17 -6.53 5.36
C GLY A 92 -10.71 -5.26 4.71
N ALA A 93 -9.82 -4.39 4.26
CA ALA A 93 -10.16 -3.08 3.72
C ALA A 93 -9.14 -2.64 2.65
N THR A 94 -9.46 -1.53 1.97
CA THR A 94 -8.58 -0.93 0.97
C THR A 94 -8.26 0.50 1.35
N TYR A 95 -7.01 0.88 1.14
CA TYR A 95 -6.49 2.18 1.54
C TYR A 95 -5.70 2.82 0.41
N SER A 96 -5.62 4.15 0.43
CA SER A 96 -4.80 4.90 -0.50
C SER A 96 -4.32 6.19 0.13
N VAL A 97 -3.06 6.54 -0.14
CA VAL A 97 -2.44 7.80 0.23
C VAL A 97 -1.61 8.33 -0.93
N VAL A 98 -1.28 9.62 -0.91
CA VAL A 98 -0.42 10.23 -1.93
C VAL A 98 0.76 10.89 -1.24
N ASP A 99 1.97 10.47 -1.62
CA ASP A 99 3.19 11.18 -1.26
C ASP A 99 3.41 12.34 -2.24
N ILE A 100 2.92 13.51 -1.85
CA ILE A 100 3.08 14.78 -2.59
C ILE A 100 4.48 15.40 -2.43
N THR A 101 5.35 14.78 -1.62
CA THR A 101 6.72 15.27 -1.36
C THR A 101 7.76 14.58 -2.23
N ALA A 102 7.35 13.61 -3.05
CA ALA A 102 8.22 12.93 -3.99
C ALA A 102 8.77 13.92 -5.03
N VAL A 103 10.05 13.79 -5.36
CA VAL A 103 10.75 14.67 -6.30
C VAL A 103 10.88 13.98 -7.65
N THR A 104 10.46 14.66 -8.72
CA THR A 104 10.53 14.16 -10.10
C THR A 104 11.96 13.71 -10.46
N GLY A 105 12.07 12.57 -11.11
CA GLY A 105 13.32 11.93 -11.52
C GLY A 105 13.97 11.05 -10.47
N GLN A 106 13.40 10.95 -9.26
CA GLN A 106 13.94 10.13 -8.18
C GLN A 106 13.28 8.75 -8.11
N THR A 107 14.08 7.74 -7.81
CA THR A 107 13.60 6.39 -7.46
C THR A 107 13.44 6.29 -5.95
N TYR A 108 12.28 5.81 -5.52
CA TYR A 108 11.94 5.59 -4.13
C TYR A 108 11.60 4.13 -3.87
N ASP A 109 11.98 3.65 -2.69
CA ASP A 109 11.39 2.46 -2.09
C ASP A 109 10.38 2.91 -1.04
N TYR A 110 9.16 2.40 -1.12
CA TYR A 110 8.12 2.57 -0.11
C TYR A 110 7.90 1.27 0.61
N LYS A 111 7.75 1.33 1.92
CA LYS A 111 7.44 0.20 2.77
C LYS A 111 6.14 0.45 3.50
N LEU A 112 5.24 -0.54 3.47
CA LEU A 112 4.05 -0.59 4.29
C LEU A 112 4.38 -1.29 5.61
N VAL A 113 4.04 -0.65 6.72
CA VAL A 113 4.26 -1.18 8.07
C VAL A 113 2.92 -1.15 8.80
N GLU A 114 2.53 -2.26 9.41
CA GLU A 114 1.37 -2.29 10.31
C GLU A 114 1.73 -1.81 11.72
N ILE A 115 0.75 -1.25 12.40
CA ILE A 115 0.78 -0.96 13.83
C ILE A 115 -0.34 -1.80 14.46
N GLU A 116 -0.01 -2.64 15.42
CA GLU A 116 -1.00 -3.39 16.19
C GLU A 116 -1.54 -2.57 17.38
N THR A 117 -2.63 -3.05 17.98
CA THR A 117 -3.28 -2.42 19.14
C THR A 117 -2.42 -2.37 20.39
N ASP A 118 -1.39 -3.20 20.50
CA ASP A 118 -0.38 -3.17 21.56
C ASP A 118 0.83 -2.27 21.20
N SER A 119 0.76 -1.56 20.08
CA SER A 119 1.80 -0.69 19.51
C SER A 119 3.02 -1.42 18.93
N SER A 120 2.98 -2.75 18.78
CA SER A 120 3.96 -3.48 17.97
C SER A 120 3.90 -3.00 16.52
N GLN A 121 5.01 -3.16 15.79
CA GLN A 121 5.11 -2.79 14.38
C GLN A 121 5.75 -3.92 13.59
N HIS A 122 5.16 -4.22 12.45
CA HIS A 122 5.65 -5.26 11.55
C HIS A 122 5.71 -4.76 10.11
N ASP A 123 6.83 -5.03 9.46
CA ASP A 123 7.02 -4.74 8.05
C ASP A 123 6.16 -5.71 7.22
N LEU A 124 5.35 -5.19 6.30
CA LEU A 124 4.49 -6.02 5.45
C LEU A 124 5.08 -6.24 4.05
N GLU A 125 5.32 -5.16 3.31
CA GLU A 125 5.78 -5.25 1.92
C GLU A 125 6.54 -3.98 1.50
N THR A 126 7.45 -4.09 0.54
CA THR A 126 8.20 -2.97 -0.05
C THR A 126 8.02 -2.93 -1.57
N VAL A 127 7.75 -1.74 -2.11
CA VAL A 127 7.65 -1.49 -3.56
C VAL A 127 8.60 -0.37 -3.99
N THR A 128 9.22 -0.55 -5.16
CA THR A 128 10.13 0.43 -5.76
C THR A 128 9.46 1.13 -6.94
N ILE A 129 9.63 2.45 -7.06
CA ILE A 129 9.10 3.22 -8.18
C ILE A 129 10.00 4.41 -8.54
N LEU A 130 10.17 4.64 -9.85
CA LEU A 130 10.71 5.90 -10.38
C LEU A 130 9.57 6.91 -10.48
N PHE A 131 9.66 8.03 -9.76
CA PHE A 131 8.69 9.11 -9.89
C PHE A 131 9.06 10.01 -11.08
N ASP A 132 8.50 9.71 -12.24
CA ASP A 132 8.66 10.51 -13.46
C ASP A 132 7.29 10.76 -14.10
N PRO A 133 6.54 11.78 -13.62
CA PRO A 133 5.22 12.10 -14.16
C PRO A 133 5.35 12.52 -15.63
N GLN A 134 4.67 11.77 -16.50
CA GLN A 134 4.61 12.14 -17.90
C GLN A 134 3.98 13.54 -18.05
N PRO A 135 4.50 14.39 -18.95
CA PRO A 135 3.90 15.68 -19.20
C PRO A 135 2.44 15.47 -19.62
N THR A 136 1.52 16.11 -18.91
CA THR A 136 0.13 16.18 -19.37
C THR A 136 0.15 16.93 -20.69
N ALA A 137 -0.25 16.28 -21.78
CA ALA A 137 -0.37 16.94 -23.06
C ALA A 137 -1.33 18.11 -22.91
N THR A 138 -0.81 19.33 -22.87
CA THR A 138 -1.64 20.53 -22.94
C THR A 138 -2.35 20.47 -24.28
N ALA A 139 -3.66 20.24 -24.26
CA ALA A 139 -4.47 20.38 -25.46
C ALA A 139 -4.29 21.84 -25.93
N ILE A 140 -3.50 22.03 -26.99
CA ILE A 140 -3.50 23.29 -27.70
C ILE A 140 -4.91 23.41 -28.27
N VAL A 141 -5.71 24.35 -27.76
CA VAL A 141 -6.94 24.77 -28.43
C VAL A 141 -6.50 25.51 -29.71
N ILE A 142 -6.15 24.75 -30.73
CA ILE A 142 -6.00 25.25 -32.09
C ILE A 142 -7.43 25.52 -32.56
N GLY A 143 -7.69 26.77 -32.96
CA GLY A 143 -9.02 27.33 -33.18
C GLY A 143 -9.99 26.38 -33.90
N ASN A 144 -11.25 26.47 -33.48
CA ASN A 144 -12.41 25.84 -34.08
C ASN A 144 -12.27 25.69 -35.62
N PRO A 145 -12.26 24.47 -36.20
CA PRO A 145 -12.52 24.35 -37.62
C PRO A 145 -13.98 24.76 -37.82
N THR A 146 -14.18 25.94 -38.41
CA THR A 146 -15.48 26.44 -38.86
C THR A 146 -16.29 25.29 -39.43
N ALA A 147 -17.43 24.99 -38.80
CA ALA A 147 -18.31 23.90 -39.18
C ALA A 147 -18.59 23.96 -40.70
N ARG A 148 -18.30 22.85 -41.38
CA ARG A 148 -18.75 22.60 -42.75
C ARG A 148 -20.29 22.68 -42.77
N PRO A 149 -20.93 23.43 -43.68
CA PRO A 149 -22.39 23.39 -43.77
C PRO A 149 -22.83 21.95 -44.08
N SER A 150 -23.66 21.41 -43.19
CA SER A 150 -24.28 20.09 -43.35
C SER A 150 -25.43 20.20 -44.34
N ASN A 151 -25.21 19.71 -45.55
CA ASN A 151 -26.29 19.50 -46.51
C ASN A 151 -27.07 18.28 -46.02
N THR A 152 -28.13 18.49 -45.25
CA THR A 152 -29.03 17.44 -44.78
C THR A 152 -30.17 17.27 -45.80
N PRO A 153 -30.30 16.14 -46.52
CA PRO A 153 -31.56 15.77 -47.13
C PRO A 153 -32.49 15.22 -46.05
N ALA A 154 -33.66 15.82 -45.91
CA ALA A 154 -34.74 15.33 -45.07
C ALA A 154 -35.17 13.92 -45.51
N ALA A 155 -35.10 12.94 -44.60
CA ALA A 155 -35.72 11.64 -44.77
C ALA A 155 -36.89 11.51 -43.78
N VAL A 156 -38.06 11.34 -44.40
CA VAL A 156 -39.41 11.19 -43.86
C VAL A 156 -39.49 9.99 -42.90
N ALA A 157 -40.07 10.19 -41.72
CA ALA A 157 -40.45 9.11 -40.81
C ALA A 157 -41.74 8.44 -41.31
N THR A 158 -41.78 7.10 -41.45
CA THR A 158 -43.04 6.31 -41.45
C THR A 158 -42.82 4.81 -41.15
N ALA A 159 -43.61 4.32 -40.18
CA ALA A 159 -44.17 2.98 -39.93
C ALA A 159 -43.34 1.81 -39.34
N THR A 160 -43.66 1.53 -38.07
CA THR A 160 -44.05 0.26 -37.42
C THR A 160 -44.08 -1.01 -38.28
N GLN A 161 -43.41 -2.07 -37.80
CA GLN A 161 -43.73 -3.46 -38.17
C GLN A 161 -44.05 -4.30 -36.93
N THR A 162 -45.28 -4.82 -36.94
CA THR A 162 -45.82 -5.86 -36.08
C THR A 162 -45.36 -7.22 -36.60
N ALA A 163 -44.79 -8.08 -35.75
CA ALA A 163 -44.53 -9.48 -36.10
C ALA A 163 -45.63 -10.37 -35.50
N THR A 164 -46.46 -10.92 -36.39
CA THR A 164 -47.42 -12.00 -36.15
C THR A 164 -46.69 -13.34 -36.28
N ALA A 165 -46.75 -14.20 -35.26
CA ALA A 165 -46.44 -15.62 -35.41
C ALA A 165 -47.76 -16.42 -35.38
N THR A 166 -48.06 -17.09 -36.49
CA THR A 166 -49.22 -17.96 -36.68
C THR A 166 -48.78 -19.42 -36.71
N GLY A 167 -49.51 -20.25 -35.98
CA GLY A 167 -49.78 -21.66 -36.30
C GLY A 167 -48.92 -22.70 -35.58
N THR A 168 -49.42 -23.85 -35.14
CA THR A 168 -50.76 -24.46 -35.17
C THR A 168 -50.78 -25.58 -34.12
N ALA A 169 -51.95 -25.83 -33.55
CA ALA A 169 -52.24 -26.80 -32.49
C ALA A 169 -52.03 -28.28 -32.86
N VAL A 170 -51.82 -29.12 -31.84
CA VAL A 170 -52.41 -30.47 -31.76
C VAL A 170 -52.90 -30.71 -30.33
N SER A 171 -54.22 -30.87 -30.19
CA SER A 171 -54.92 -31.39 -29.03
C SER A 171 -54.92 -32.92 -29.08
N ASN A 172 -54.78 -33.61 -27.94
CA ASN A 172 -55.88 -34.44 -27.43
C ASN A 172 -55.58 -35.05 -26.06
N GLN A 173 -56.64 -34.99 -25.26
CA GLN A 173 -56.90 -35.65 -23.99
C GLN A 173 -56.84 -37.18 -24.12
N ASN A 174 -56.36 -37.83 -23.05
CA ASN A 174 -57.12 -38.86 -22.34
C ASN A 174 -56.63 -38.96 -20.90
#